data_AF-A0A067PKM5-F1
#
_entry.id   AF-A0A067PKM5-F1
#
_cell.length_a   1.000
_cell.length_b   1.000
_cell.length_c   1.000
_cell.angle_alpha   90.00
_cell.angle_beta   90.00
_cell.angle_gamma   90.00
#
_symmetry.space_group_name_H-M   'P 1'
#
loop_
_entity.id
_entity.type
_entity.pdbx_description
1 polymer ?
#
loop_
_entity_poly.entity_id
_entity_poly.type
_entity_poly.pdbx_seq_one_letter_code
_entity_poly.pdbx_strand_id
1 'polypeptide(L)'
;MFPLPSHCRAQERVFAIPELAKEICWHLHAVQHASGQGDLVNVARSCRRLMDPALDFLWSQLEDVRPLLDLIPAVVSFISGESGYDEKIHGPHILMEPLDKAQFVRFDFYAKRVQALRYHHEPGSDRVPCTIFPQLRECRTTPLLPNLKLTTTDV
;
A
#
# COMPACT_ATOMS: atom_id res chain seq x y z
N MET A 1 40.60 -6.45 -11.91
CA MET A 1 39.45 -5.95 -12.70
C MET A 1 38.74 -7.17 -13.26
N PHE A 2 37.73 -7.69 -12.54
CA PHE A 2 36.98 -8.87 -12.97
C PHE A 2 35.81 -8.44 -13.87
N PRO A 3 35.62 -9.03 -15.06
CA PRO A 3 34.46 -8.74 -15.87
C PRO A 3 33.22 -9.33 -15.20
N LEU A 4 32.21 -8.50 -14.95
CA LEU A 4 30.90 -8.95 -14.47
C LEU A 4 30.24 -9.85 -15.54
N PRO A 5 29.46 -10.86 -15.14
CA PRO A 5 28.92 -11.85 -16.06
C PRO A 5 27.93 -11.21 -17.04
N SER A 6 28.10 -11.52 -18.33
CA SER A 6 27.24 -11.12 -19.45
C SER A 6 25.78 -11.59 -19.33
N HIS A 7 25.47 -12.47 -18.36
CA HIS A 7 24.12 -12.94 -18.07
C HIS A 7 23.22 -11.90 -17.38
N CYS A 8 23.76 -10.98 -16.57
CA CYS A 8 22.96 -9.95 -15.89
C CYS A 8 22.25 -9.00 -16.87
N ARG A 9 22.85 -8.74 -18.03
CA ARG A 9 22.30 -7.78 -19.01
C ARG A 9 21.08 -8.30 -19.76
N ALA A 10 20.94 -9.61 -19.96
CA ALA A 10 19.82 -10.18 -20.70
C ALA A 10 18.52 -10.16 -19.86
N GLN A 11 18.62 -10.57 -18.60
CA GLN A 11 17.49 -10.53 -17.64
C GLN A 11 17.01 -9.09 -17.41
N GLU A 12 17.92 -8.14 -17.26
CA GLU A 12 17.58 -6.72 -17.13
C GLU A 12 16.78 -6.21 -18.34
N ARG A 13 17.11 -6.65 -19.56
CA ARG A 13 16.43 -6.22 -20.80
C ARG A 13 15.02 -6.77 -20.92
N VAL A 14 14.75 -7.98 -20.44
CA VAL A 14 13.39 -8.55 -20.44
C VAL A 14 12.49 -7.77 -19.48
N PHE A 15 12.98 -7.46 -18.28
CA PHE A 15 12.25 -6.59 -17.33
C PHE A 15 12.21 -5.12 -17.74
N ALA A 16 12.85 -4.73 -18.86
CA ALA A 16 12.65 -3.41 -19.46
C ALA A 16 11.29 -3.30 -20.15
N ILE A 17 10.67 -4.43 -20.50
CA ILE A 17 9.38 -4.49 -21.18
C ILE A 17 8.31 -4.38 -20.08
N PRO A 18 7.60 -3.23 -19.97
CA PRO A 18 6.68 -2.99 -18.88
C PRO A 18 5.51 -3.98 -18.86
N GLU A 19 5.12 -4.51 -20.01
CA GLU A 19 4.07 -5.53 -20.15
C GLU A 19 4.49 -6.84 -19.48
N LEU A 20 5.73 -7.29 -19.70
CA LEU A 20 6.24 -8.51 -19.06
C LEU A 20 6.41 -8.33 -17.56
N ALA A 21 6.89 -7.16 -17.13
CA ALA A 21 7.01 -6.84 -15.71
C ALA A 21 5.64 -6.86 -15.02
N LYS A 22 4.60 -6.32 -15.67
CA LYS A 22 3.22 -6.38 -15.18
C LYS A 22 2.68 -7.80 -15.15
N GLU A 23 2.90 -8.61 -16.18
CA GLU A 23 2.41 -9.99 -16.21
C GLU A 23 3.04 -10.87 -15.12
N ILE A 24 4.34 -10.71 -14.86
CA ILE A 24 4.99 -11.40 -13.76
C ILE A 24 4.33 -11.02 -12.43
N CYS A 25 4.14 -9.71 -12.19
CA CYS A 25 3.50 -9.25 -10.96
C CYS A 25 2.04 -9.69 -10.87
N TRP A 26 1.32 -9.72 -11.99
CA TRP A 26 -0.05 -10.26 -12.08
C TRP A 26 -0.10 -11.73 -11.67
N HIS A 27 0.79 -12.57 -12.21
CA HIS A 27 0.84 -13.98 -11.84
C HIS A 27 1.17 -14.18 -10.36
N LEU A 28 2.13 -13.41 -9.83
CA LEU A 28 2.45 -13.45 -8.40
C LEU A 28 1.25 -13.03 -7.54
N HIS A 29 0.51 -12.02 -7.96
CA HIS A 29 -0.70 -11.58 -7.29
C HIS A 29 -1.82 -12.63 -7.38
N ALA A 30 -2.05 -13.23 -8.55
CA ALA A 30 -3.13 -14.18 -8.79
C ALA A 30 -2.94 -15.53 -8.08
N VAL A 31 -1.69 -15.94 -7.84
CA VAL A 31 -1.35 -17.19 -7.14
C VAL A 31 -1.44 -17.04 -5.61
N GLN A 32 -1.47 -15.81 -5.10
CA GLN A 32 -1.57 -15.57 -3.65
C GLN A 32 -2.97 -15.89 -3.12
N HIS A 33 -3.05 -16.93 -2.29
CA HIS A 33 -4.21 -17.17 -1.42
C HIS A 33 -4.11 -16.27 -0.19
N ALA A 34 -4.92 -15.21 -0.13
CA ALA A 34 -5.34 -14.39 1.03
C ALA A 34 -4.30 -13.82 2.03
N SER A 35 -3.11 -14.42 2.23
CA SER A 35 -2.10 -14.02 3.23
C SER A 35 -0.74 -13.68 2.63
N GLY A 36 -0.66 -13.56 1.30
CA GLY A 36 0.58 -13.81 0.56
C GLY A 36 1.28 -12.63 -0.09
N GLN A 37 1.03 -11.37 0.28
CA GLN A 37 1.70 -10.21 -0.37
C GLN A 37 3.25 -10.25 -0.32
N GLY A 38 3.83 -11.17 0.47
CA GLY A 38 5.26 -11.38 0.62
C GLY A 38 6.03 -11.55 -0.70
N ASP A 39 5.49 -12.26 -1.69
CA ASP A 39 6.21 -12.46 -2.95
C ASP A 39 6.34 -11.17 -3.77
N LEU A 40 5.27 -10.38 -3.83
CA LEU A 40 5.31 -9.06 -4.48
C LEU A 40 6.23 -8.10 -3.73
N VAL A 41 6.24 -8.13 -2.40
CA VAL A 41 7.17 -7.35 -1.56
C VAL A 41 8.61 -7.76 -1.84
N ASN A 42 8.89 -9.06 -1.93
CA ASN A 42 10.21 -9.60 -2.22
C ASN A 42 10.68 -9.20 -3.63
N VAL A 43 9.79 -9.26 -4.62
CA VAL A 43 10.08 -8.81 -5.99
C VAL A 43 10.33 -7.31 -6.05
N ALA A 44 9.52 -6.50 -5.37
CA ALA A 44 9.71 -5.06 -5.32
C ALA A 44 11.06 -4.68 -4.69
N ARG A 45 11.52 -5.43 -3.69
CA ARG A 45 12.80 -5.21 -3.00
C ARG A 45 14.01 -5.73 -3.77
N SER A 46 13.84 -6.75 -4.62
CA SER A 46 14.96 -7.39 -5.32
C SER A 46 15.27 -6.76 -6.68
N CYS A 47 14.28 -6.20 -7.39
CA CYS A 47 14.48 -5.62 -8.72
C CYS A 47 13.83 -4.23 -8.87
N ARG A 48 14.66 -3.20 -9.12
CA ARG A 48 14.18 -1.82 -9.33
C ARG A 48 13.20 -1.66 -10.49
N ARG A 49 13.30 -2.50 -11.53
CA ARG A 49 12.40 -2.46 -12.70
C ARG A 49 11.05 -3.12 -12.42
N LEU A 50 11.02 -4.08 -11.50
CA LEU A 50 9.79 -4.72 -11.05
C LEU A 50 9.17 -3.99 -9.86
N MET A 51 9.90 -3.06 -9.24
CA MET A 51 9.43 -2.29 -8.08
C MET A 51 8.14 -1.52 -8.37
N ASP A 52 8.10 -0.70 -9.41
CA ASP A 52 6.90 0.07 -9.75
C ASP A 52 5.68 -0.82 -10.05
N PRO A 53 5.75 -1.82 -10.96
CA PRO A 53 4.60 -2.67 -11.22
C PRO A 53 4.20 -3.52 -10.00
N ALA A 54 5.15 -4.00 -9.20
CA ALA A 54 4.82 -4.75 -7.98
C ALA A 54 4.13 -3.86 -6.94
N LEU A 55 4.57 -2.62 -6.76
CA LEU A 55 3.90 -1.65 -5.91
C LEU A 55 2.51 -1.27 -6.44
N ASP A 56 2.35 -1.16 -7.75
CA ASP A 56 1.04 -0.91 -8.35
C ASP A 56 0.06 -2.03 -8.00
N PHE A 57 0.48 -3.31 -8.04
CA PHE A 57 -0.37 -4.43 -7.62
C PHE A 57 -0.63 -4.44 -6.11
N LEU A 58 0.42 -4.32 -5.28
CA LEU A 58 0.33 -4.33 -3.82
C LEU A 58 -0.64 -3.28 -3.26
N TRP A 59 -0.62 -2.09 -3.84
CA TRP A 59 -1.44 -0.97 -3.39
C TRP A 59 -2.73 -0.81 -4.21
N SER A 60 -2.94 -1.59 -5.28
CA SER A 60 -4.12 -1.45 -6.14
C SER A 60 -5.43 -1.70 -5.40
N GLN A 61 -5.45 -2.70 -4.51
CA GLN A 61 -6.60 -3.08 -3.71
C GLN A 61 -6.18 -3.13 -2.25
N LEU A 62 -6.76 -2.24 -1.44
CA LEU A 62 -6.56 -2.25 0.00
C LEU A 62 -7.83 -2.75 0.68
N GLU A 63 -7.67 -3.64 1.66
CA GLU A 63 -8.77 -4.08 2.53
C GLU A 63 -8.97 -3.15 3.73
N ASP A 64 -8.01 -2.25 3.95
CA ASP A 64 -8.04 -1.26 4.99
C ASP A 64 -7.26 0.00 4.59
N VAL A 65 -7.70 1.16 5.08
CA VAL A 65 -7.04 2.45 4.91
C VAL A 65 -5.87 2.64 5.89
N ARG A 66 -5.80 1.85 6.98
CA ARG A 66 -4.72 1.91 7.99
C ARG A 66 -3.30 1.95 7.39
N PRO A 67 -2.92 1.08 6.43
CA PRO A 67 -1.58 1.09 5.86
C PRO A 67 -1.22 2.41 5.16
N LEU A 68 -2.21 3.15 4.65
CA LEU A 68 -1.97 4.49 4.09
C LEU A 68 -1.80 5.53 5.19
N LEU A 69 -2.60 5.46 6.25
CA LEU A 69 -2.53 6.40 7.36
C LEU A 69 -1.21 6.28 8.10
N ASP A 70 -0.68 5.06 8.27
CA ASP A 70 0.63 4.81 8.87
C ASP A 70 1.79 5.42 8.06
N LEU A 71 1.57 5.82 6.80
CA LEU A 71 2.57 6.55 6.00
C LEU A 71 2.66 8.03 6.35
N ILE A 72 1.70 8.58 7.10
CA ILE A 72 1.68 9.97 7.52
C ILE A 72 2.31 10.03 8.92
N PRO A 73 3.51 10.61 9.09
CA PRO A 73 4.19 10.69 10.39
C PRO A 73 3.37 11.31 11.52
N ALA A 74 2.46 12.24 11.19
CA ALA A 74 1.57 12.87 12.15
C ALA A 74 0.44 11.95 12.63
N VAL A 75 0.16 10.85 11.94
CA VAL A 75 -0.86 9.89 12.34
C VAL A 75 -0.18 8.76 13.11
N VAL A 76 -0.59 8.57 14.36
CA VAL A 76 -0.05 7.54 15.25
C VAL A 76 -1.17 6.58 15.62
N SER A 77 -0.94 5.29 15.42
CA SER A 77 -1.76 4.23 16.01
C SER A 77 -1.11 3.73 17.30
N PHE A 78 -1.91 3.49 18.33
CA PHE A 78 -1.44 2.89 19.58
C PHE A 78 -1.66 1.38 19.49
N ILE A 79 -0.72 0.55 19.95
CA ILE A 79 -0.96 -0.90 20.01
C ILE A 79 -1.78 -1.16 21.28
N SER A 80 -3.05 -1.53 21.13
CA SER A 80 -3.95 -1.84 22.26
C SER A 80 -3.92 -3.33 22.57
N GLY A 81 -2.78 -3.80 23.06
CA GLY A 81 -2.60 -5.15 23.58
C GLY A 81 -2.21 -6.20 22.55
N GLU A 82 -1.62 -7.29 23.06
CA GLU A 82 -1.34 -8.51 22.32
C GLU A 82 -2.56 -9.44 22.48
N SER A 83 -3.27 -9.71 21.39
CA SER A 83 -4.14 -10.88 21.39
C SER A 83 -3.24 -12.12 21.44
N GLY A 84 -3.66 -13.20 22.10
CA GLY A 84 -2.87 -14.43 22.25
C GLY A 84 -2.55 -15.18 20.95
N TYR A 85 -2.80 -14.56 19.78
CA TYR A 85 -2.67 -15.11 18.45
C TYR A 85 -1.84 -14.19 17.53
N ASP A 86 -0.64 -13.73 17.92
CA ASP A 86 0.32 -12.96 17.09
C ASP A 86 -0.22 -11.70 16.33
N GLU A 87 -1.50 -11.37 16.44
CA GLU A 87 -2.14 -10.22 15.83
C GLU A 87 -2.10 -9.06 16.81
N LYS A 88 -1.29 -8.07 16.48
CA LYS A 88 -1.25 -6.78 17.17
C LYS A 88 -2.60 -6.10 16.96
N ILE A 89 -3.31 -5.87 18.06
CA ILE A 89 -4.53 -5.07 18.07
C ILE A 89 -4.08 -3.61 17.93
N HIS A 90 -4.48 -2.97 16.84
CA HIS A 90 -4.09 -1.59 16.51
C HIS A 90 -5.16 -0.65 17.02
N GLY A 91 -4.98 -0.08 18.19
CA GLY A 91 -5.80 1.00 18.72
C GLY A 91 -5.92 2.20 17.78
N PRO A 92 -6.82 3.14 18.12
CA PRO A 92 -7.28 4.17 17.19
C PRO A 92 -6.15 5.07 16.70
N HIS A 93 -6.17 5.40 15.41
CA HIS A 93 -5.30 6.41 14.81
C HIS A 93 -5.63 7.80 15.39
N ILE A 94 -4.63 8.43 15.99
CA ILE A 94 -4.69 9.80 16.50
C ILE A 94 -3.78 10.68 15.66
N LEU A 95 -4.24 11.89 15.38
CA LEU A 95 -3.52 12.88 14.62
C LEU A 95 -2.78 13.83 15.58
N MET A 96 -1.45 13.87 15.47
CA MET A 96 -0.58 14.77 16.20
C MET A 96 -0.33 16.03 15.36
N GLU A 97 -0.69 17.19 15.88
CA GLU A 97 -0.40 18.48 15.25
C GLU A 97 1.06 18.91 15.54
N PRO A 98 1.74 19.62 14.60
CA PRO A 98 1.21 20.17 13.35
C PRO A 98 1.40 19.24 12.13
N LEU A 99 0.39 19.21 11.25
CA LEU A 99 0.47 18.53 9.95
C LEU A 99 1.16 19.43 8.94
N ASP A 100 2.26 18.93 8.39
CA ASP A 100 2.96 19.59 7.29
C ASP A 100 2.69 18.87 5.96
N LYS A 101 2.63 19.64 4.87
CA LYS A 101 2.45 19.09 3.51
C LYS A 101 3.57 18.11 3.14
N ALA A 102 4.77 18.29 3.66
CA ALA A 102 5.90 17.37 3.42
C ALA A 102 5.65 15.96 3.97
N GLN A 103 4.83 15.83 5.02
CA GLN A 103 4.48 14.54 5.62
C GLN A 103 3.61 13.68 4.69
N PHE A 104 2.95 14.29 3.71
CA PHE A 104 2.09 13.61 2.75
C PHE A 104 2.85 13.08 1.53
N VAL A 105 4.14 13.37 1.35
CA VAL A 105 4.88 12.94 0.14
C VAL A 105 4.84 11.42 -0.05
N ARG A 106 5.03 10.65 1.03
CA ARG A 106 4.92 9.19 0.97
C ARG A 106 3.48 8.75 0.78
N PHE A 107 2.55 9.35 1.52
CA PHE A 107 1.13 9.08 1.36
C PHE A 107 0.72 9.24 -0.11
N ASP A 108 1.05 10.35 -0.76
CA ASP A 108 0.67 10.64 -2.15
C ASP A 108 1.31 9.72 -3.15
N PHE A 109 2.56 9.32 -2.88
CA PHE A 109 3.25 8.35 -3.70
C PHE A 109 2.47 7.03 -3.77
N TYR A 110 1.93 6.53 -2.65
CA TYR A 110 1.19 5.27 -2.62
C TYR A 110 -0.30 5.44 -2.92
N ALA A 111 -0.93 6.51 -2.43
CA ALA A 111 -2.35 6.80 -2.59
C ALA A 111 -2.80 6.84 -4.06
N LYS A 112 -1.96 7.35 -4.97
CA LYS A 112 -2.26 7.35 -6.40
C LYS A 112 -2.36 5.95 -7.02
N ARG A 113 -1.83 4.92 -6.36
CA ARG A 113 -1.87 3.53 -6.86
C ARG A 113 -3.12 2.79 -6.42
N VAL A 114 -3.81 3.32 -5.41
CA VAL A 114 -5.01 2.73 -4.84
C VAL A 114 -6.18 2.92 -5.81
N GLN A 115 -6.71 1.79 -6.28
CA GLN A 115 -7.83 1.73 -7.21
C GLN A 115 -9.09 1.19 -6.56
N ALA A 116 -8.98 0.34 -5.54
CA ALA A 116 -10.11 -0.15 -4.77
C ALA A 116 -9.77 -0.11 -3.28
N LEU A 117 -10.73 0.33 -2.48
CA LEU A 117 -10.70 0.25 -1.03
C LEU A 117 -11.89 -0.58 -0.62
N ARG A 118 -11.65 -1.78 -0.11
CA ARG A 118 -12.67 -2.58 0.56
C ARG A 118 -12.70 -2.13 2.00
N TYR A 119 -13.91 -2.01 2.55
CA TYR A 119 -14.10 -1.64 3.94
C TYR A 119 -14.91 -2.75 4.61
N HIS A 120 -14.23 -3.60 5.36
CA HIS A 120 -14.88 -4.65 6.12
C HIS A 120 -15.36 -4.08 7.45
N HIS A 121 -16.68 -3.85 7.55
CA HIS A 121 -17.31 -3.42 8.80
C HIS A 121 -17.53 -4.66 9.69
N GLU A 122 -16.46 -5.11 10.35
CA GLU A 122 -16.58 -6.12 11.39
C GLU A 122 -16.89 -5.45 12.74
N PRO A 123 -17.93 -5.90 13.46
CA PRO A 123 -18.19 -5.41 14.81
C PRO A 123 -17.07 -5.85 15.74
N GLY A 124 -16.32 -4.89 16.27
CA GLY A 124 -15.19 -5.13 17.18
C GLY A 124 -13.81 -4.99 16.56
N SER A 125 -13.68 -4.75 15.25
CA SER A 125 -12.39 -4.38 14.66
C SER A 125 -11.99 -2.97 15.10
N ASP A 126 -10.70 -2.76 15.35
CA ASP A 126 -10.18 -1.45 15.71
C ASP A 126 -10.42 -0.45 14.56
N ARG A 127 -11.34 0.46 14.81
CA ARG A 127 -11.81 1.39 13.78
C ARG A 127 -10.82 2.54 13.68
N VAL A 128 -10.41 2.86 12.45
CA VAL A 128 -9.90 4.18 12.13
C VAL A 128 -11.00 5.19 12.48
N PRO A 129 -10.77 6.14 13.41
CA PRO A 129 -11.78 7.13 13.76
C PRO A 129 -12.14 7.96 12.53
N CYS A 130 -13.43 8.04 12.18
CA CYS A 130 -13.90 8.83 11.03
C CYS A 130 -13.53 10.32 11.15
N THR A 131 -13.23 10.79 12.36
CA THR A 131 -12.79 12.16 12.66
C THR A 131 -11.46 12.52 12.00
N ILE A 132 -10.64 11.54 11.61
CA ILE A 132 -9.36 11.81 10.95
C ILE A 132 -9.54 12.33 9.53
N PHE A 133 -10.57 11.89 8.79
CA PHE A 133 -10.73 12.26 7.38
C PHE A 133 -11.06 13.74 7.15
N PRO A 134 -11.95 14.39 7.94
CA PRO A 134 -12.15 15.84 7.87
C PRO A 134 -10.84 16.62 8.11
N GLN A 135 -10.05 16.24 9.11
CA GLN A 135 -8.78 16.90 9.43
C GLN A 135 -7.77 16.74 8.28
N LEU A 136 -7.65 15.53 7.73
CA LEU A 136 -6.82 15.28 6.55
C LEU A 136 -7.32 16.04 5.32
N ARG A 137 -8.61 16.37 5.22
CA ARG A 137 -9.16 17.19 4.14
C ARG A 137 -8.80 18.66 4.33
N GLU A 138 -8.78 19.19 5.55
CA GLU A 138 -8.44 20.58 5.81
C GLU A 138 -6.98 20.92 5.42
N CYS A 139 -6.06 19.96 5.59
CA CYS A 139 -4.66 20.16 5.22
C CYS A 139 -4.41 20.13 3.70
N ARG A 140 -5.42 19.83 2.87
CA ARG A 140 -5.22 19.35 1.49
C ARG A 140 -6.29 19.85 0.53
N THR A 141 -5.87 20.20 -0.68
CA THR A 141 -6.79 20.56 -1.77
C THR A 141 -7.00 19.41 -2.78
N THR A 142 -6.13 18.40 -2.75
CA THR A 142 -6.21 17.22 -3.62
C THR A 142 -7.02 16.11 -2.95
N PRO A 143 -7.73 15.29 -3.74
CA PRO A 143 -8.41 14.11 -3.20
C PRO A 143 -7.42 13.15 -2.54
N LEU A 144 -7.81 12.52 -1.42
CA LEU A 144 -6.96 11.59 -0.67
C LEU A 144 -6.60 10.36 -1.50
N LEU A 145 -7.52 9.88 -2.35
CA LEU A 145 -7.33 8.72 -3.22
C LEU A 145 -7.75 9.10 -4.65
N PRO A 146 -6.85 9.71 -5.45
CA PRO A 146 -7.23 10.30 -6.73
C PRO A 146 -7.70 9.28 -7.78
N ASN A 147 -7.24 8.03 -7.68
CA ASN A 147 -7.53 6.96 -8.64
C ASN A 147 -8.50 5.90 -8.10
N LEU A 148 -9.18 6.19 -6.98
CA LEU A 148 -10.14 5.28 -6.40
C LEU A 148 -11.32 5.10 -7.36
N LYS A 149 -11.55 3.86 -7.76
CA LYS A 149 -12.69 3.45 -8.56
C LYS A 149 -13.82 3.07 -7.61
N LEU A 150 -14.98 3.68 -7.81
CA LEU A 150 -16.21 3.20 -7.18
C LEU A 150 -16.46 1.80 -7.71
N THR A 151 -16.21 0.79 -6.86
CA THR A 151 -16.71 -0.54 -7.14
C THR A 151 -18.18 -0.49 -6.79
N THR A 152 -19.04 -0.34 -7.80
CA THR A 152 -20.47 -0.60 -7.66
C THR A 152 -20.58 -2.06 -7.26
N THR A 153 -20.70 -2.33 -5.96
CA THR A 153 -21.28 -3.56 -5.47
C THR A 153 -22.76 -3.49 -5.81
N ASP A 154 -23.11 -3.90 -7.03
CA ASP A 154 -24.46 -4.34 -7.36
C ASP A 154 -24.73 -5.59 -6.52
N VAL A 155 -25.55 -5.43 -5.48
CA VAL A 155 -26.23 -6.53 -4.77
C VAL A 155 -27.68 -6.14 -4.62
#